data_AF-A0A5N7IYH6-F1
#
_entry.id   AF-A0A5N7IYH6-F1
#
_cell.length_a   1.000
_cell.length_b   1.000
_cell.length_c   1.000
_cell.angle_alpha   90.00
_cell.angle_beta   90.00
_cell.angle_gamma   90.00
#
_symmetry.space_group_name_H-M   'P 1'
#
loop_
_entity.id
_entity.type
_entity.pdbx_description
1 polymer ?
#
loop_
_entity_poly.entity_id
_entity_poly.type
_entity_poly.pdbx_seq_one_letter_code
_entity_poly.pdbx_strand_id
1 'polypeptide(L)'
;MCSKVIVSTGMVATLNSGDACITVRTNMDSLTVRASSHGCENDYHMAVVLNTAIVLKQLGFNKVVKFIFEPGEEIIGGAVSMIM
;
A
#
# COMPACT_ATOMS: atom_id res chain seq x y z
N MET A 1 8.01 -12.26 -4.79
CA MET A 1 7.43 -10.92 -4.57
C MET A 1 8.55 -9.92 -4.76
N CYS A 2 8.32 -8.88 -5.54
CA CYS A 2 9.28 -7.80 -5.80
C CYS A 2 8.68 -6.49 -5.33
N SER A 3 9.47 -5.55 -4.81
CA SER A 3 8.98 -4.27 -4.37
C SER A 3 9.85 -3.11 -4.85
N LYS A 4 9.22 -1.96 -5.04
CA LYS A 4 9.86 -0.74 -5.57
C LYS A 4 9.26 0.49 -4.92
N VAL A 5 10.13 1.40 -4.48
CA VAL A 5 9.74 2.76 -4.09
C VAL A 5 9.45 3.57 -5.36
N ILE A 6 8.30 4.24 -5.40
CA ILE A 6 7.83 5.01 -6.56
C ILE A 6 8.12 6.50 -6.36
N VAL A 7 7.73 7.04 -5.20
CA VAL A 7 7.89 8.47 -4.87
C VAL A 7 8.15 8.62 -3.38
N SER A 8 9.24 9.28 -2.98
CA SER A 8 9.58 9.50 -1.56
C SER A 8 9.40 8.22 -0.70
N THR A 9 8.31 8.10 0.07
CA THR A 9 7.96 6.92 0.88
C THR A 9 6.95 5.97 0.21
N GLY A 10 6.28 6.40 -0.86
CA GLY A 10 5.33 5.64 -1.66
C GLY A 10 5.94 4.40 -2.31
N MET A 11 5.27 3.26 -2.19
CA MET A 11 5.82 1.96 -2.58
C MET A 11 4.80 1.08 -3.26
N VAL A 12 5.27 0.27 -4.23
CA VAL A 12 4.47 -0.78 -4.86
C VAL A 12 5.19 -2.11 -4.71
N ALA A 13 4.48 -3.11 -4.19
CA ALA A 13 4.95 -4.49 -4.11
C ALA A 13 4.10 -5.38 -5.03
N THR A 14 4.74 -6.19 -5.85
CA THR A 14 4.08 -7.07 -6.82
C THR A 14 4.28 -8.54 -6.44
N LEU A 15 3.16 -9.25 -6.31
CA LEU A 15 3.09 -10.70 -6.24
C LEU A 15 2.87 -11.26 -7.66
N ASN A 16 3.74 -12.18 -8.08
CA ASN A 16 3.77 -12.78 -9.43
C ASN A 16 4.02 -11.77 -10.57
N SER A 17 4.04 -12.27 -11.81
CA SER A 17 4.27 -11.48 -13.03
C SER A 17 3.26 -11.90 -14.11
N GLY A 18 2.87 -10.96 -14.97
CA GLY A 18 1.88 -11.18 -16.04
C GLY A 18 1.14 -9.90 -16.41
N ASP A 19 0.27 -9.97 -17.41
CA ASP A 19 -0.35 -8.79 -18.02
C ASP A 19 -1.61 -8.31 -17.29
N ALA A 20 -2.42 -9.24 -16.76
CA ALA A 20 -3.63 -8.94 -16.01
C ALA A 20 -3.32 -8.87 -14.50
N CYS A 21 -3.71 -7.77 -13.85
CA CYS A 21 -3.35 -7.48 -12.47
C CYS A 21 -4.54 -6.95 -11.65
N ILE A 22 -4.61 -7.36 -10.39
CA ILE A 22 -5.48 -6.78 -9.37
C ILE A 22 -4.64 -5.85 -8.49
N THR A 23 -5.20 -4.72 -8.08
CA THR A 23 -4.50 -3.76 -7.22
C THR A 23 -5.20 -3.63 -5.87
N VAL A 24 -4.42 -3.61 -4.79
CA VAL A 24 -4.88 -3.35 -3.43
C VAL A 24 -4.11 -2.15 -2.91
N ARG A 25 -4.80 -1.10 -2.46
CA ARG A 25 -4.20 0.17 -2.03
C ARG A 25 -4.42 0.40 -0.54
N THR A 26 -3.42 0.96 0.14
CA THR A 26 -3.49 1.47 1.51
C THR A 26 -2.80 2.82 1.63
N ASN A 27 -3.25 3.63 2.58
CA ASN A 27 -2.61 4.87 3.01
C ASN A 27 -1.49 4.57 4.01
N MET A 28 -0.51 5.46 4.14
CA MET A 28 0.61 5.31 5.07
C MET A 28 0.80 6.48 6.05
N ASP A 29 0.28 7.66 5.71
CA ASP A 29 0.44 8.85 6.52
C ASP A 29 -0.57 8.90 7.68
N SER A 30 -0.30 9.81 8.61
CA SER A 30 -1.04 9.94 9.85
C SER A 30 -1.46 11.38 10.07
N LEU A 31 -2.72 11.60 10.43
CA LEU A 31 -3.16 12.88 10.95
C LEU A 31 -2.82 13.00 12.44
N THR A 32 -2.04 14.02 12.80
CA THR A 32 -1.71 14.27 14.22
C THR A 32 -2.81 15.11 14.85
N VAL A 33 -3.81 14.46 15.46
CA VAL A 33 -4.93 15.15 16.12
C VAL A 33 -4.54 15.58 17.56
N ARG A 34 -3.66 14.81 18.21
CA ARG A 34 -2.92 15.14 19.44
C ARG A 34 -1.51 14.54 19.32
N ALA A 35 -0.54 15.09 20.05
CA ALA A 35 0.85 14.65 20.01
C ALA A 35 0.95 13.11 20.04
N SER A 36 1.40 12.52 18.92
CA SER A 36 1.69 11.09 18.76
C SER A 36 0.50 10.12 18.66
N SER A 37 -0.65 10.54 18.11
CA SER A 37 -1.77 9.60 17.81
C SER A 37 -1.96 9.37 16.30
N HIS A 38 -2.06 8.11 15.87
CA HIS A 38 -2.59 7.72 14.55
C HIS A 38 -4.10 7.94 14.50
N GLY A 39 -4.53 9.20 14.33
CA GLY A 39 -5.94 9.59 14.47
C GLY A 39 -6.88 9.16 13.34
N CYS A 40 -6.33 8.69 12.21
CA CYS A 40 -7.09 8.27 11.03
C CYS A 40 -6.91 6.77 10.68
N GLU A 41 -6.35 5.97 11.60
CA GLU A 41 -6.36 4.49 11.51
C GLU A 41 -5.66 3.89 10.26
N ASN A 42 -4.82 4.66 9.57
CA ASN A 42 -4.08 4.17 8.40
C ASN A 42 -3.07 3.05 8.73
N ASP A 43 -2.64 2.95 9.99
CA ASP A 43 -1.85 1.84 10.51
C ASP A 43 -2.59 0.48 10.41
N TYR A 44 -3.89 0.47 10.73
CA TYR A 44 -4.75 -0.69 10.55
C TYR A 44 -4.87 -1.10 9.08
N HIS A 45 -5.11 -0.13 8.18
CA HIS A 45 -5.16 -0.40 6.74
C HIS A 45 -3.84 -1.02 6.22
N MET A 46 -2.70 -0.48 6.65
CA MET A 46 -1.39 -1.05 6.29
C MET A 46 -1.23 -2.48 6.80
N ALA A 47 -1.61 -2.76 8.04
CA ALA A 47 -1.53 -4.08 8.62
C ALA A 47 -2.40 -5.10 7.87
N VAL A 48 -3.63 -4.72 7.51
CA VAL A 48 -4.55 -5.56 6.73
C VAL A 48 -3.97 -5.88 5.35
N VAL A 49 -3.46 -4.87 4.64
CA VAL A 49 -2.88 -5.07 3.30
C VAL A 49 -1.61 -5.90 3.34
N LEU A 50 -0.74 -5.68 4.32
CA LEU A 50 0.48 -6.48 4.50
C LEU A 50 0.14 -7.94 4.81
N ASN A 51 -0.80 -8.18 5.73
CA ASN A 51 -1.21 -9.54 6.06
C ASN A 51 -1.90 -10.24 4.88
N THR A 52 -2.68 -9.50 4.09
CA THR A 52 -3.26 -10.01 2.84
C THR A 52 -2.17 -10.49 1.88
N ALA A 53 -1.09 -9.72 1.71
CA ALA A 53 0.04 -10.13 0.88
C ALA A 53 0.73 -11.41 1.38
N ILE A 54 0.90 -11.54 2.70
CA ILE A 54 1.47 -12.73 3.34
C ILE A 54 0.58 -13.95 3.08
N VAL A 55 -0.71 -13.85 3.38
CA VAL A 55 -1.68 -14.95 3.21
C VAL A 55 -1.77 -15.39 1.75
N LEU A 56 -1.87 -14.46 0.80
CA LEU A 56 -1.92 -14.79 -0.63
C LEU A 56 -0.66 -15.51 -1.10
N LYS A 57 0.51 -15.11 -0.60
CA LYS A 57 1.78 -15.79 -0.89
C LYS A 57 1.82 -17.21 -0.30
N GLN A 58 1.35 -17.39 0.92
CA GLN A 58 1.29 -18.70 1.60
C GLN A 58 0.32 -19.67 0.92
N LEU A 59 -0.81 -19.16 0.42
CA LEU A 59 -1.80 -19.95 -0.32
C LEU A 59 -1.37 -20.29 -1.75
N GLY A 60 -0.23 -19.78 -2.23
CA GLY A 60 0.23 -20.00 -3.60
C GLY A 60 -0.70 -19.36 -4.65
N PHE A 61 -1.31 -18.22 -4.31
CA PHE A 61 -2.21 -17.52 -5.23
C PHE A 61 -1.49 -17.18 -6.54
N ASN A 62 -2.12 -17.52 -7.68
CA ASN A 62 -1.46 -17.57 -8.99
C ASN A 62 -1.74 -16.38 -9.91
N LYS A 63 -2.49 -15.38 -9.45
CA LYS A 63 -2.73 -14.13 -10.21
C LYS A 63 -1.74 -13.04 -9.80
N VAL A 64 -1.58 -12.04 -10.65
CA VAL A 64 -0.74 -10.87 -10.34
C VAL A 64 -1.50 -9.93 -9.41
N VAL A 65 -0.86 -9.55 -8.31
CA VAL A 65 -1.41 -8.58 -7.36
C VAL A 65 -0.38 -7.49 -7.08
N LYS A 66 -0.78 -6.23 -7.25
CA LYS A 66 0.00 -5.05 -6.87
C LYS A 66 -0.54 -4.46 -5.59
N PHE A 67 0.29 -4.39 -4.57
CA PHE A 67 0.01 -3.74 -3.30
C PHE A 67 0.62 -2.34 -3.34
N ILE A 68 -0.23 -1.32 -3.30
CA ILE A 68 0.15 0.09 -3.35
C ILE A 68 0.07 0.67 -1.95
N PHE A 69 1.20 1.18 -1.47
CA PHE A 69 1.32 1.88 -0.21
C PHE A 69 1.51 3.37 -0.54
N GLU A 70 0.44 4.14 -0.40
CA GLU A 70 0.35 5.54 -0.78
C GLU A 70 0.74 6.46 0.39
N PRO A 71 1.61 7.45 0.16
CA PRO A 71 1.90 8.48 1.14
C PRO A 71 0.97 9.69 0.99
N GLY A 72 0.70 10.38 2.09
CA GLY A 72 0.11 11.72 2.05
C GLY A 72 -1.33 11.75 1.57
N GLU A 73 -2.18 10.82 2.00
CA GLU A 73 -3.62 10.85 1.73
C GLU A 73 -4.35 11.95 2.52
N GLU A 74 -3.87 12.28 3.72
CA GLU A 74 -4.42 13.34 4.57
C GLU A 74 -4.19 14.74 3.97
N ILE A 75 -3.37 14.83 2.93
CA ILE A 75 -3.15 16.04 2.13
C ILE A 75 -3.55 15.78 0.67
N ILE A 76 -3.98 16.82 -0.04
CA ILE A 76 -4.32 16.66 -1.46
C ILE A 76 -3.03 16.40 -2.25
N GLY A 77 -2.92 15.24 -2.90
CA GLY A 77 -1.88 14.95 -3.90
C GLY A 77 -1.15 13.61 -3.76
N GLY A 78 -1.32 12.88 -2.64
CA GLY A 78 -0.68 11.58 -2.41
C GLY A 78 -0.87 10.59 -3.55
N ALA A 79 -2.11 10.28 -3.90
CA ALA A 79 -2.45 9.37 -5.00
C ALA A 79 -1.91 9.82 -6.36
N VAL A 80 -1.95 11.12 -6.64
CA VAL A 80 -1.46 11.67 -7.92
C VAL A 80 0.05 11.42 -8.06
N SER A 81 0.80 11.57 -6.97
CA SER A 81 2.24 11.33 -6.95
C SER A 81 2.65 9.86 -7.18
N MET A 82 1.72 8.92 -7.00
CA MET A 82 1.96 7.48 -7.23
C MET A 82 1.78 7.06 -8.69
N ILE A 83 1.09 7.86 -9.51
CA ILE A 83 0.69 7.54 -10.89
C ILE A 83 1.47 8.36 -11.92
N MET A 84 1.92 9.57 -11.54
CA MET A 84 2.76 10.45 -12.37
C MET A 84 4.22 9.99 -12.37
#